data_AF-A0A544QU22-F1
#
_entry.id   AF-A0A544QU22-F1
#
_cell.length_a   1.000
_cell.length_b   1.000
_cell.length_c   1.000
_cell.angle_alpha   90.00
_cell.angle_beta   90.00
_cell.angle_gamma   90.00
#
_symmetry.space_group_name_H-M   'P 1'
#
loop_
_entity.id
_entity.type
_entity.pdbx_description
1 polymer ?
#
loop_
_entity_poly.entity_id
_entity_poly.type
_entity_poly.pdbx_seq_one_letter_code
_entity_poly.pdbx_strand_id
1 'polypeptide(L)'
;MTMNKKYISVVASVAIASGALMSTGAIVSAAEKEELSGANRYQTAVEISKKGWANGAENVVIVNDSAIADALAATPFAESKNAPILLTGAKSLNLDTAAEIKRLNAKNIYLIGGESVLSESLKDSFSGMTVERISGDTREETALAIAEKLENVKEVAVVNGTTGLADAVSIASTAAEKDMAILLSNPKKGVEASEKYIKDNNIEKAYVIGGTSAVSDEIMDTLPNAKRIAGSNRNATNAAVVDKFYTSSELKNIYVAKNGMEDQGQLIDALSVGVLAAKNNSPVAIVSSKGLSDEQKESFSKKTFATVTKVGGNGNEKAFEEIYNLHPEQNITTVTDPKKLGEAIESAPEKSTVTLKPSSEVSDALEIKTDKEVTVVLEGKYTGKITLESSKISLVNKGDISSMEIKVNPASFKNEVGATITNLEALSENTLVINNSGTINTLKDTNQKVTVEGNKPVETK
;
A
#
# COMPACT_ATOMS: atom_id res chain seq x y z
N MET A 1 3.29 -87.22 16.27
CA MET A 1 3.77 -87.38 14.87
C MET A 1 3.29 -86.14 14.13
N THR A 2 4.08 -85.23 13.59
CA THR A 2 5.50 -85.21 13.23
C THR A 2 5.87 -83.72 13.11
N MET A 3 7.05 -83.31 13.57
CA MET A 3 7.56 -81.94 13.42
C MET A 3 7.76 -81.60 11.94
N ASN A 4 7.59 -80.32 11.55
CA ASN A 4 8.61 -79.69 10.72
C ASN A 4 8.71 -78.16 10.93
N LYS A 5 9.96 -77.69 10.88
CA LYS A 5 10.46 -76.36 11.29
C LYS A 5 10.52 -75.35 10.14
N LYS A 6 10.62 -74.06 10.54
CA LYS A 6 11.12 -72.87 9.79
C LYS A 6 10.14 -72.33 8.72
N TYR A 7 9.85 -71.03 8.61
CA TYR A 7 10.76 -69.89 8.57
C TYR A 7 10.17 -68.63 9.22
N ILE A 8 11.04 -67.89 9.91
CA ILE A 8 10.88 -66.48 10.25
C ILE A 8 11.05 -65.69 8.94
N SER A 9 10.07 -64.88 8.56
CA SER A 9 10.27 -63.74 7.66
C SER A 9 9.57 -62.53 8.26
N VAL A 10 10.34 -61.76 9.02
CA VAL A 10 10.02 -60.38 9.38
C VAL A 10 10.00 -59.58 8.08
N VAL A 11 8.81 -59.24 7.58
CA VAL A 11 8.68 -58.21 6.54
C VAL A 11 8.67 -56.88 7.29
N ALA A 12 9.86 -56.29 7.44
CA ALA A 12 9.99 -54.89 7.78
C ALA A 12 9.53 -54.07 6.57
N SER A 13 8.26 -53.66 6.57
CA SER A 13 7.75 -52.64 5.66
C SER A 13 8.38 -51.30 6.03
N VAL A 14 9.53 -51.00 5.43
CA VAL A 14 10.08 -49.65 5.35
C VAL A 14 9.12 -48.86 4.45
N ALA A 15 8.14 -48.20 5.06
CA ALA A 15 7.43 -47.11 4.41
C ALA A 15 8.43 -45.95 4.29
N ILE A 16 9.15 -45.89 3.17
CA ILE A 16 9.80 -44.64 2.75
C ILE A 16 8.64 -43.71 2.39
N ALA A 17 8.15 -42.98 3.38
CA ALA A 17 7.36 -41.78 3.13
C ALA A 17 8.31 -40.81 2.42
N SER A 18 8.36 -40.89 1.09
CA SER A 18 8.86 -39.81 0.25
C SER A 18 7.87 -38.66 0.40
N GLY A 19 8.01 -37.92 1.49
CA GLY A 19 7.41 -36.62 1.67
C GLY A 19 8.01 -35.70 0.63
N ALA A 20 7.46 -35.74 -0.58
CA ALA A 20 7.51 -34.58 -1.45
C ALA A 20 6.78 -33.48 -0.67
N LEU A 21 7.56 -32.63 0.00
CA LEU A 21 7.12 -31.30 0.36
C LEU A 21 6.68 -30.66 -0.97
N MET A 22 5.41 -30.81 -1.31
CA MET A 22 4.76 -29.88 -2.20
C MET A 22 4.84 -28.55 -1.45
N SER A 23 5.87 -27.77 -1.76
CA SER A 23 5.88 -26.36 -1.44
C SER A 23 4.65 -25.80 -2.15
N THR A 24 3.55 -25.68 -1.41
CA THR A 24 2.50 -24.75 -1.76
C THR A 24 3.17 -23.39 -1.68
N GLY A 25 3.86 -23.00 -2.76
CA GLY A 25 4.29 -21.62 -2.92
C GLY A 25 3.03 -20.82 -2.72
N ALA A 26 2.97 -20.07 -1.63
CA ALA A 26 1.88 -19.12 -1.42
C ALA A 26 1.78 -18.35 -2.74
N ILE A 27 0.59 -18.33 -3.33
CA ILE A 27 0.34 -17.42 -4.45
C ILE A 27 0.45 -16.05 -3.80
N VAL A 28 1.64 -15.47 -3.88
CA VAL A 28 1.85 -14.11 -3.42
C VAL A 28 1.09 -13.26 -4.40
N SER A 29 -0.07 -12.75 -3.97
CA SER A 29 -0.89 -11.87 -4.78
C SER A 29 -0.03 -10.68 -5.19
N ALA A 30 -0.16 -10.27 -6.44
CA ALA A 30 0.58 -9.11 -6.93
C ALA A 30 0.26 -7.87 -6.09
N ALA A 31 1.26 -7.08 -5.74
CA ALA A 31 1.02 -5.74 -5.23
C ALA A 31 0.50 -4.85 -6.37
N GLU A 32 -0.63 -4.19 -6.15
CA GLU A 32 -1.22 -3.24 -7.10
C GLU A 32 -0.70 -1.81 -6.86
N LYS A 33 -0.49 -1.06 -7.94
CA LYS A 33 -0.26 0.39 -7.88
C LYS A 33 -1.57 1.13 -8.08
N GLU A 34 -1.85 2.07 -7.19
CA GLU A 34 -2.97 2.99 -7.34
C GLU A 34 -2.51 4.45 -7.15
N GLU A 35 -3.22 5.38 -7.77
CA GLU A 35 -2.99 6.81 -7.62
C GLU A 35 -4.32 7.53 -7.33
N LEU A 36 -4.32 8.34 -6.27
CA LEU A 36 -5.39 9.25 -5.90
C LEU A 36 -4.81 10.67 -5.94
N SER A 37 -4.86 11.31 -7.11
CA SER A 37 -4.30 12.64 -7.32
C SER A 37 -5.17 13.45 -8.27
N GLY A 38 -5.20 14.76 -8.04
CA GLY A 38 -5.77 15.74 -8.95
C GLY A 38 -4.76 16.84 -9.29
N ALA A 39 -5.14 17.79 -10.15
CA ALA A 39 -4.25 18.90 -10.52
C ALA A 39 -3.95 19.86 -9.35
N ASN A 40 -4.74 19.79 -8.28
CA ASN A 40 -4.58 20.57 -7.06
C ASN A 40 -5.12 19.79 -5.84
N ARG A 41 -4.92 20.33 -4.63
CA ARG A 41 -5.35 19.71 -3.37
C ARG A 41 -6.86 19.44 -3.28
N TYR A 42 -7.69 20.30 -3.87
CA TYR A 42 -9.14 20.11 -3.89
C TYR A 42 -9.52 18.87 -4.69
N GLN A 43 -8.95 18.73 -5.89
CA GLN A 43 -9.21 17.58 -6.75
C GLN A 43 -8.62 16.28 -6.18
N THR A 44 -7.46 16.33 -5.52
CA THR A 44 -6.94 15.17 -4.77
C THR A 44 -7.94 14.72 -3.68
N ALA A 45 -8.50 15.64 -2.89
CA ALA A 45 -9.53 15.32 -1.91
C ALA A 45 -10.81 14.73 -2.55
N VAL A 46 -11.19 15.21 -3.74
CA VAL A 46 -12.30 14.66 -4.53
C VAL A 46 -12.01 13.23 -4.99
N GLU A 47 -10.80 12.92 -5.47
CA GLU A 47 -10.46 11.54 -5.88
C GLU A 47 -10.44 10.57 -4.69
N ILE A 48 -9.95 11.02 -3.52
CA ILE A 48 -10.06 10.27 -2.26
C ILE A 48 -11.53 10.01 -1.92
N SER A 49 -12.39 11.03 -2.02
CA SER A 49 -13.83 10.93 -1.75
C SER A 49 -14.51 9.93 -2.68
N LYS A 50 -14.25 9.99 -3.99
CA LYS A 50 -14.78 9.03 -4.97
C LYS A 50 -14.39 7.59 -4.65
N LYS A 51 -13.14 7.37 -4.22
CA LYS A 51 -12.65 6.04 -3.84
C LYS A 51 -13.33 5.50 -2.59
N GLY A 52 -13.45 6.31 -1.53
CA GLY A 52 -14.00 5.87 -0.24
C GLY A 52 -15.52 5.89 -0.10
N TRP A 53 -16.19 6.67 -0.96
CA TRP A 53 -17.63 6.97 -0.93
C TRP A 53 -18.24 6.97 -2.34
N ALA A 54 -17.94 5.91 -3.10
CA ALA A 54 -18.45 5.73 -4.47
C ALA A 54 -19.99 5.83 -4.54
N ASN A 55 -20.69 5.32 -3.51
CA ASN A 55 -22.15 5.30 -3.42
C ASN A 55 -22.76 6.51 -2.69
N GLY A 56 -21.97 7.54 -2.40
CA GLY A 56 -22.41 8.73 -1.68
C GLY A 56 -22.06 8.72 -0.18
N ALA A 57 -22.27 9.87 0.46
CA ALA A 57 -22.07 10.09 1.88
C ALA A 57 -23.05 11.15 2.38
N GLU A 58 -23.80 10.85 3.45
CA GLU A 58 -24.73 11.84 4.03
C GLU A 58 -24.01 12.98 4.75
N ASN A 59 -22.79 12.73 5.23
CA ASN A 59 -21.98 13.64 6.02
C ASN A 59 -20.74 14.03 5.24
N VAL A 60 -20.34 15.30 5.30
CA VAL A 60 -19.08 15.80 4.75
C VAL A 60 -18.40 16.69 5.79
N VAL A 61 -17.10 16.47 5.99
CA VAL A 61 -16.26 17.36 6.79
C VAL A 61 -15.55 18.32 5.86
N ILE A 62 -15.66 19.62 6.15
CA ILE A 62 -15.07 20.70 5.36
C ILE A 62 -13.99 21.37 6.19
N VAL A 63 -12.79 21.44 5.61
CA VAL A 63 -11.62 22.07 6.22
C VAL A 63 -11.07 23.14 5.29
N ASN A 64 -10.40 24.15 5.86
CA ASN A 64 -9.73 25.17 5.07
C ASN A 64 -8.49 24.57 4.39
N ASP A 65 -8.31 24.89 3.11
CA ASP A 65 -7.25 24.36 2.26
C ASP A 65 -5.82 24.72 2.73
N SER A 66 -5.68 25.80 3.50
CA SER A 66 -4.43 26.43 3.91
C SER A 66 -4.22 26.45 5.42
N ALA A 67 -5.22 26.05 6.23
CA ALA A 67 -5.16 26.07 7.70
C ALA A 67 -5.23 24.65 8.30
N ILE A 68 -4.24 23.83 7.97
CA ILE A 68 -4.17 22.41 8.37
C ILE A 68 -4.21 22.22 9.89
N ALA A 69 -3.65 23.17 10.65
CA ALA A 69 -3.51 23.07 12.10
C ALA A 69 -4.85 22.87 12.84
N ASP A 70 -5.94 23.45 12.34
CA ASP A 70 -7.27 23.35 12.96
C ASP A 70 -7.94 22.02 12.63
N ALA A 71 -7.50 21.35 11.57
CA ALA A 71 -8.08 20.10 11.09
C ALA A 71 -7.29 18.85 11.50
N LEU A 72 -6.18 18.99 12.23
CA LEU A 72 -5.32 17.88 12.65
C LEU A 72 -6.06 16.78 13.42
N ALA A 73 -7.10 17.16 14.17
CA ALA A 73 -7.91 16.25 14.96
C ALA A 73 -9.20 15.79 14.25
N ALA A 74 -9.44 16.21 13.00
CA ALA A 74 -10.70 15.98 12.31
C ALA A 74 -10.89 14.52 11.85
N THR A 75 -9.81 13.77 11.60
CA THR A 75 -9.88 12.42 11.00
C THR A 75 -10.71 11.42 11.82
N PRO A 76 -10.53 11.26 13.15
CA PRO A 76 -11.39 10.38 13.95
C PRO A 76 -12.87 10.77 13.93
N PHE A 77 -13.17 12.08 13.98
CA PHE A 77 -14.55 12.54 13.89
C PHE A 77 -15.15 12.28 12.50
N ALA A 78 -14.41 12.57 11.43
CA ALA A 78 -14.84 12.30 10.08
C ALA A 78 -15.09 10.80 9.85
N GLU A 79 -14.25 9.93 10.40
CA GLU A 79 -14.44 8.47 10.38
C GLU A 79 -15.72 8.06 11.11
N SER A 80 -15.95 8.55 12.34
CA SER A 80 -17.16 8.21 13.12
C SER A 80 -18.46 8.68 12.46
N LYS A 81 -18.39 9.67 11.55
CA LYS A 81 -19.51 10.13 10.71
C LYS A 81 -19.56 9.47 9.33
N ASN A 82 -18.63 8.56 9.02
CA ASN A 82 -18.41 7.99 7.70
C ASN A 82 -18.39 9.08 6.61
N ALA A 83 -17.61 10.13 6.84
CA ALA A 83 -17.58 11.35 6.04
C ALA A 83 -16.21 11.55 5.36
N PRO A 84 -16.16 11.90 4.06
CA PRO A 84 -14.92 12.39 3.46
C PRO A 84 -14.55 13.76 4.04
N ILE A 85 -13.25 14.04 4.07
CA ILE A 85 -12.71 15.39 4.32
C ILE A 85 -12.51 16.05 2.95
N LEU A 86 -13.25 17.14 2.70
CA LEU A 86 -13.10 17.98 1.52
C LEU A 86 -12.57 19.37 1.90
N LEU A 87 -12.00 20.07 0.92
CA LEU A 87 -11.26 21.31 1.15
C LEU A 87 -12.03 22.52 0.62
N THR A 88 -11.91 23.66 1.27
CA THR A 88 -12.44 24.93 0.76
C THR A 88 -11.46 26.08 0.98
N GLY A 89 -11.57 27.13 0.17
CA GLY A 89 -10.95 28.40 0.51
C GLY A 89 -11.67 29.06 1.69
N ALA A 90 -10.99 29.97 2.38
CA ALA A 90 -11.49 30.59 3.62
C ALA A 90 -12.84 31.31 3.48
N LYS A 91 -13.13 31.91 2.32
CA LYS A 91 -14.30 32.76 2.10
C LYS A 91 -15.31 32.21 1.10
N SER A 92 -14.88 31.28 0.25
CA SER A 92 -15.65 30.81 -0.90
C SER A 92 -15.47 29.32 -1.09
N LEU A 93 -16.58 28.61 -1.29
CA LEU A 93 -16.58 27.19 -1.61
C LEU A 93 -15.88 26.95 -2.95
N ASN A 94 -14.90 26.06 -2.96
CA ASN A 94 -14.24 25.63 -4.19
C ASN A 94 -15.22 24.86 -5.09
N LEU A 95 -15.15 25.06 -6.41
CA LEU A 95 -16.08 24.46 -7.37
C LEU A 95 -16.00 22.93 -7.44
N ASP A 96 -14.79 22.35 -7.38
CA ASP A 96 -14.61 20.90 -7.37
C ASP A 96 -15.23 20.30 -6.08
N THR A 97 -15.09 21.00 -4.96
CA THR A 97 -15.69 20.59 -3.68
C THR A 97 -17.21 20.70 -3.71
N ALA A 98 -17.77 21.78 -4.25
CA ALA A 98 -19.21 21.92 -4.41
C ALA A 98 -19.80 20.80 -5.30
N ALA A 99 -19.12 20.46 -6.39
CA ALA A 99 -19.51 19.37 -7.28
C ALA A 99 -19.48 18.02 -6.57
N GLU A 100 -18.45 17.76 -5.75
CA GLU A 100 -18.31 16.51 -5.01
C GLU A 100 -19.35 16.37 -3.89
N ILE A 101 -19.64 17.43 -3.14
CA ILE A 101 -20.75 17.45 -2.15
C ILE A 101 -22.07 17.06 -2.81
N LYS A 102 -22.32 17.58 -4.02
CA LYS A 102 -23.51 17.23 -4.80
C LYS A 102 -23.47 15.76 -5.26
N ARG A 103 -22.33 15.26 -5.75
CA ARG A 103 -22.17 13.85 -6.15
C ARG A 103 -22.43 12.91 -4.97
N LEU A 104 -21.96 13.28 -3.79
CA LEU A 104 -22.16 12.52 -2.56
C LEU A 104 -23.61 12.50 -2.08
N ASN A 105 -24.44 13.43 -2.57
CA ASN A 105 -25.79 13.69 -2.06
C ASN A 105 -25.77 13.99 -0.54
N ALA A 106 -24.82 14.82 -0.11
CA ALA A 106 -24.61 15.15 1.29
C ALA A 106 -25.78 15.96 1.86
N LYS A 107 -26.09 15.70 3.13
CA LYS A 107 -27.16 16.35 3.90
C LYS A 107 -26.60 17.16 5.07
N ASN A 108 -25.47 16.75 5.62
CA ASN A 108 -24.84 17.38 6.77
C ASN A 108 -23.42 17.82 6.43
N ILE A 109 -23.10 19.06 6.78
CA ILE A 109 -21.80 19.68 6.57
C ILE A 109 -21.21 20.04 7.93
N TYR A 110 -20.01 19.56 8.21
CA TYR A 110 -19.25 19.88 9.40
C TYR A 110 -18.07 20.78 9.05
N LEU A 111 -18.15 22.06 9.41
CA LEU A 111 -17.07 23.03 9.22
C LEU A 111 -16.09 22.92 10.39
N ILE A 112 -14.83 22.59 10.12
CA ILE A 112 -13.79 22.51 11.16
C ILE A 112 -12.97 23.80 11.16
N GLY A 113 -13.00 24.51 12.28
CA GLY A 113 -12.29 25.78 12.49
C GLY A 113 -13.22 26.98 12.63
N GLY A 114 -12.71 28.00 13.32
CA GLY A 114 -13.44 29.23 13.63
C GLY A 114 -13.68 30.11 12.39
N GLU A 115 -14.38 31.23 12.59
CA GLU A 115 -14.73 32.16 11.49
C GLU A 115 -13.53 32.82 10.82
N SER A 116 -12.40 32.96 11.53
CA SER A 116 -11.14 33.47 10.98
C SER A 116 -10.51 32.53 9.94
N VAL A 117 -10.86 31.24 10.00
CA VAL A 117 -10.34 30.19 9.12
C VAL A 117 -11.38 29.80 8.08
N LEU A 118 -12.64 29.69 8.46
CA LEU A 118 -13.76 29.45 7.56
C LEU A 118 -14.82 30.51 7.80
N SER A 119 -14.84 31.54 6.95
CA SER A 119 -15.77 32.68 7.01
C SER A 119 -17.20 32.21 7.24
N GLU A 120 -17.95 32.96 8.05
CA GLU A 120 -19.35 32.65 8.32
C GLU A 120 -20.22 32.63 7.05
N SER A 121 -19.86 33.45 6.06
CA SER A 121 -20.50 33.47 4.73
C SER A 121 -20.42 32.16 3.96
N LEU A 122 -19.55 31.22 4.34
CA LEU A 122 -19.50 29.89 3.71
C LEU A 122 -20.78 29.09 3.94
N LYS A 123 -21.50 29.33 5.05
CA LYS A 123 -22.75 28.61 5.35
C LYS A 123 -23.79 28.75 4.25
N ASP A 124 -23.82 29.91 3.59
CA ASP A 124 -24.74 30.20 2.48
C ASP A 124 -24.51 29.28 1.28
N SER A 125 -23.27 28.77 1.11
CA SER A 125 -22.90 27.84 0.02
C SER A 125 -23.49 26.44 0.20
N PHE A 126 -24.03 26.13 1.39
CA PHE A 126 -24.60 24.81 1.74
C PHE A 126 -26.12 24.89 1.97
N SER A 127 -26.79 25.84 1.32
CA SER A 127 -28.23 26.05 1.41
C SER A 127 -29.02 24.74 1.18
N GLY A 128 -29.89 24.38 2.13
CA GLY A 128 -30.67 23.15 2.11
C GLY A 128 -30.01 21.95 2.82
N MET A 129 -28.80 22.12 3.37
CA MET A 129 -28.11 21.14 4.21
C MET A 129 -28.06 21.62 5.66
N THR A 130 -27.88 20.70 6.60
CA THR A 130 -27.58 21.03 8.00
C THR A 130 -26.10 21.38 8.11
N VAL A 131 -25.78 22.58 8.60
CA VAL A 131 -24.39 23.01 8.77
C VAL A 131 -24.07 23.16 10.24
N GLU A 132 -23.06 22.43 10.70
CA GLU A 132 -22.52 22.53 12.05
C GLU A 132 -21.06 23.01 11.98
N ARG A 133 -20.70 24.00 12.81
CA ARG A 133 -19.31 24.43 12.97
C ARG A 133 -18.75 23.83 14.24
N ILE A 134 -17.60 23.18 14.14
CA ILE A 134 -16.84 22.64 15.28
C ILE A 134 -15.54 23.43 15.38
N SER A 135 -15.42 24.22 16.44
CA SER A 135 -14.31 25.16 16.62
C SER A 135 -14.17 25.58 18.07
N GLY A 136 -12.96 26.01 18.45
CA GLY A 136 -12.68 26.80 19.64
C GLY A 136 -11.91 28.07 19.29
N ASP A 137 -11.55 28.86 20.29
CA ASP A 137 -10.78 30.11 20.08
C ASP A 137 -9.33 29.83 19.70
N THR A 138 -8.84 28.64 20.05
CA THR A 138 -7.52 28.12 19.73
C THR A 138 -7.60 26.78 18.98
N ARG A 139 -6.47 26.34 18.42
CA ARG A 139 -6.38 25.01 17.79
C ARG A 139 -6.54 23.89 18.82
N GLU A 140 -6.04 24.09 20.03
CA GLU A 140 -6.19 23.15 21.15
C GLU A 140 -7.66 23.00 21.56
N GLU A 141 -8.40 24.11 21.65
CA GLU A 141 -9.84 24.08 21.92
C GLU A 141 -10.67 23.57 20.73
N THR A 142 -10.23 23.81 19.49
CA THR A 142 -10.86 23.20 18.31
C THR A 142 -10.69 21.68 18.33
N ALA A 143 -9.50 21.18 18.67
CA ALA A 143 -9.28 19.74 18.83
C ALA A 143 -10.10 19.14 19.98
N LEU A 144 -10.23 19.85 21.10
CA LEU A 144 -11.14 19.48 22.17
C LEU A 144 -12.60 19.40 21.70
N ALA A 145 -13.09 20.43 21.01
CA ALA A 145 -14.45 20.47 20.50
C ALA A 145 -14.75 19.31 19.53
N ILE A 146 -13.75 18.87 18.77
CA ILE A 146 -13.84 17.66 17.94
C ILE A 146 -13.88 16.40 18.82
N ALA A 147 -13.02 16.30 19.83
CA ALA A 147 -12.97 15.16 20.76
C ALA A 147 -14.29 14.98 21.55
N GLU A 148 -14.97 16.07 21.90
CA GLU A 148 -16.29 16.05 22.55
C GLU A 148 -17.42 15.53 21.65
N LYS A 149 -17.20 15.44 20.33
CA LYS A 149 -18.14 14.83 19.38
C LYS A 149 -17.97 13.33 19.24
N LEU A 150 -16.90 12.77 19.79
CA LEU A 150 -16.63 11.34 19.79
C LEU A 150 -17.26 10.70 21.03
N GLU A 151 -17.78 9.48 20.86
CA GLU A 151 -18.39 8.72 21.94
C GLU A 151 -17.43 7.65 22.45
N ASN A 152 -17.51 7.32 23.74
CA ASN A 152 -16.78 6.20 24.36
C ASN A 152 -15.26 6.22 24.20
N VAL A 153 -14.64 7.40 24.10
CA VAL A 153 -13.18 7.53 23.94
C VAL A 153 -12.46 7.02 25.20
N LYS A 154 -11.57 6.03 25.03
CA LYS A 154 -10.76 5.45 26.11
C LYS A 154 -9.26 5.68 25.97
N GLU A 155 -8.78 5.79 24.75
CA GLU A 155 -7.38 6.12 24.45
C GLU A 155 -7.34 7.46 23.69
N VAL A 156 -6.30 8.25 23.92
CA VAL A 156 -6.07 9.52 23.19
C VAL A 156 -4.68 9.55 22.58
N ALA A 157 -4.53 10.21 21.43
CA ALA A 157 -3.24 10.63 20.91
C ALA A 157 -3.01 12.10 21.27
N VAL A 158 -1.86 12.42 21.87
CA VAL A 158 -1.47 13.79 22.22
C VAL A 158 -0.29 14.21 21.35
N VAL A 159 -0.46 15.31 20.62
CA VAL A 159 0.53 15.84 19.68
C VAL A 159 0.74 17.33 19.90
N ASN A 160 1.90 17.87 19.51
CA ASN A 160 2.13 19.31 19.64
C ASN A 160 1.31 20.09 18.59
N GLY A 161 0.41 20.97 19.04
CA GLY A 161 -0.45 21.74 18.15
C GLY A 161 0.29 22.78 17.30
N THR A 162 1.48 23.21 17.70
CA THR A 162 2.28 24.26 17.03
C THR A 162 3.28 23.68 16.04
N THR A 163 4.10 22.72 16.46
CA THR A 163 5.23 22.16 15.69
C THR A 163 5.00 20.70 15.26
N GLY A 164 4.00 20.02 15.81
CA GLY A 164 3.74 18.59 15.63
C GLY A 164 2.73 18.24 14.53
N LEU A 165 2.53 19.10 13.52
CA LEU A 165 1.56 18.84 12.43
C LEU A 165 1.83 17.50 11.74
N ALA A 166 3.11 17.17 11.50
CA ALA A 166 3.50 15.90 10.87
C ALA A 166 3.27 14.69 11.79
N ASP A 167 3.42 14.87 13.10
CA ASP A 167 3.14 13.84 14.11
C ASP A 167 1.63 13.57 14.18
N ALA A 168 0.82 14.63 14.11
CA ALA A 168 -0.64 14.55 14.10
C ALA A 168 -1.18 13.78 12.88
N VAL A 169 -0.73 14.10 11.65
CA VAL A 169 -1.17 13.36 10.46
C VAL A 169 -0.63 11.93 10.44
N SER A 170 0.50 11.64 11.10
CA SER A 170 1.04 10.28 11.20
C SER A 170 0.16 9.36 12.04
N ILE A 171 -0.48 9.90 13.08
CA ILE A 171 -1.38 9.13 13.94
C ILE A 171 -2.85 9.17 13.48
N ALA A 172 -3.20 10.07 12.56
CA ALA A 172 -4.59 10.35 12.20
C ALA A 172 -5.42 9.12 11.77
N SER A 173 -4.91 8.29 10.85
CA SER A 173 -5.64 7.09 10.41
C SER A 173 -5.76 6.04 11.51
N THR A 174 -4.70 5.89 12.31
CA THR A 174 -4.68 4.98 13.46
C THR A 174 -5.65 5.43 14.55
N ALA A 175 -5.68 6.72 14.86
CA ALA A 175 -6.58 7.28 15.86
C ALA A 175 -8.03 7.05 15.46
N ALA A 176 -8.35 7.23 14.18
CA ALA A 176 -9.66 6.90 13.63
C ALA A 176 -9.97 5.40 13.69
N GLU A 177 -9.04 4.51 13.30
CA GLU A 177 -9.23 3.04 13.35
C GLU A 177 -9.42 2.50 14.78
N LYS A 178 -8.85 3.19 15.78
CA LYS A 178 -8.80 2.73 17.17
C LYS A 178 -9.70 3.54 18.11
N ASP A 179 -10.65 4.29 17.57
CA ASP A 179 -11.60 5.12 18.33
C ASP A 179 -10.90 6.09 19.32
N MET A 180 -9.73 6.62 18.93
CA MET A 180 -8.97 7.58 19.72
C MET A 180 -9.32 9.02 19.34
N ALA A 181 -9.44 9.88 20.34
CA ALA A 181 -9.39 11.33 20.10
C ALA A 181 -7.95 11.80 19.89
N ILE A 182 -7.76 12.81 19.04
CA ILE A 182 -6.48 13.52 18.91
C ILE A 182 -6.61 14.83 19.70
N LEU A 183 -5.79 14.98 20.74
CA LEU A 183 -5.70 16.18 21.56
C LEU A 183 -4.40 16.93 21.22
N LEU A 184 -4.45 18.25 21.26
CA LEU A 184 -3.28 19.08 20.99
C LEU A 184 -2.71 19.64 22.29
N SER A 185 -1.40 19.47 22.48
CA SER A 185 -0.65 20.14 23.54
C SER A 185 -0.02 21.43 23.03
N ASN A 186 0.09 22.41 23.93
CA ASN A 186 0.79 23.66 23.71
C ASN A 186 2.15 23.66 24.45
N PRO A 187 3.26 24.14 23.84
CA PRO A 187 4.56 24.19 24.53
C PRO A 187 4.59 24.96 25.85
N LYS A 188 3.69 25.94 26.03
CA LYS A 188 3.64 26.80 27.23
C LYS A 188 2.54 26.39 28.21
N LYS A 189 1.41 25.92 27.69
CA LYS A 189 0.21 25.60 28.47
C LYS A 189 -0.03 24.09 28.65
N GLY A 190 0.86 23.25 28.14
CA GLY A 190 0.68 21.80 28.19
C GLY A 190 -0.65 21.35 27.57
N VAL A 191 -1.43 20.59 28.31
CA VAL A 191 -2.75 20.06 27.89
C VAL A 191 -3.92 20.74 28.61
N GLU A 192 -3.72 21.96 29.14
CA GLU A 192 -4.73 22.73 29.89
C GLU A 192 -6.11 22.73 29.22
N ALA A 193 -6.16 22.94 27.89
CA ALA A 193 -7.42 22.95 27.14
C ALA A 193 -8.22 21.64 27.31
N SER A 194 -7.53 20.50 27.34
CA SER A 194 -8.15 19.16 27.36
C SER A 194 -8.09 18.46 28.72
N GLU A 195 -7.52 19.08 29.76
CA GLU A 195 -7.28 18.44 31.05
C GLU A 195 -8.59 17.94 31.68
N LYS A 196 -9.65 18.78 31.64
CA LYS A 196 -10.98 18.40 32.13
C LYS A 196 -11.57 17.24 31.34
N TYR A 197 -11.44 17.26 30.01
CA TYR A 197 -11.93 16.18 29.15
C TYR A 197 -11.25 14.85 29.47
N ILE A 198 -9.92 14.86 29.64
CA ILE A 198 -9.14 13.67 29.98
C ILE A 198 -9.64 13.04 31.29
N LYS A 199 -9.90 13.88 32.29
CA LYS A 199 -10.39 13.45 33.60
C LYS A 199 -11.84 12.96 33.56
N ASP A 200 -12.75 13.75 32.99
CA ASP A 200 -14.18 13.47 33.00
C ASP A 200 -14.55 12.23 32.16
N ASN A 201 -13.85 11.99 31.06
CA ASN A 201 -14.06 10.81 30.22
C ASN A 201 -13.31 9.57 30.72
N ASN A 202 -12.58 9.66 31.84
CA ASN A 202 -11.74 8.59 32.38
C ASN A 202 -10.83 7.98 31.32
N ILE A 203 -10.07 8.84 30.61
CA ILE A 203 -9.11 8.37 29.61
C ILE A 203 -8.12 7.43 30.28
N GLU A 204 -8.01 6.23 29.74
CA GLU A 204 -7.26 5.13 30.34
C GLU A 204 -5.80 5.16 29.89
N LYS A 205 -5.52 5.77 28.73
CA LYS A 205 -4.20 5.77 28.11
C LYS A 205 -4.01 6.92 27.14
N ALA A 206 -2.83 7.53 27.18
CA ALA A 206 -2.41 8.50 26.19
C ALA A 206 -1.20 8.00 25.38
N TYR A 207 -1.21 8.21 24.07
CA TYR A 207 -0.01 8.10 23.24
C TYR A 207 0.51 9.47 22.92
N VAL A 208 1.71 9.79 23.38
CA VAL A 208 2.39 11.04 23.05
C VAL A 208 3.14 10.83 21.74
N ILE A 209 2.71 11.49 20.66
CA ILE A 209 3.35 11.35 19.34
C ILE A 209 4.31 12.51 19.13
N GLY A 210 5.58 12.18 18.87
CA GLY A 210 6.66 13.14 18.74
C GLY A 210 7.66 13.09 19.91
N GLY A 211 8.87 13.57 19.64
CA GLY A 211 9.97 13.59 20.62
C GLY A 211 9.74 14.59 21.75
N THR A 212 10.68 14.61 22.71
CA THR A 212 10.62 15.49 23.89
C THR A 212 10.67 16.99 23.54
N SER A 213 11.23 17.34 22.38
CA SER A 213 11.22 18.71 21.86
C SER A 213 9.85 19.15 21.31
N ALA A 214 8.99 18.19 20.94
CA ALA A 214 7.62 18.46 20.51
C ALA A 214 6.68 18.42 21.72
N VAL A 215 6.68 17.34 22.48
CA VAL A 215 5.87 17.21 23.71
C VAL A 215 6.81 16.84 24.83
N SER A 216 7.03 17.74 25.79
CA SER A 216 8.01 17.54 26.84
C SER A 216 7.61 16.41 27.80
N ASP A 217 8.58 15.91 28.58
CA ASP A 217 8.29 14.86 29.57
C ASP A 217 7.40 15.40 30.69
N GLU A 218 7.49 16.68 31.03
CA GLU A 218 6.58 17.32 31.99
C GLU A 218 5.13 17.29 31.51
N ILE A 219 4.87 17.46 30.21
CA ILE A 219 3.51 17.31 29.65
C ILE A 219 3.11 15.84 29.69
N MET A 220 4.00 14.94 29.29
CA MET A 220 3.72 13.50 29.28
C MET A 220 3.37 12.94 30.67
N ASP A 221 4.03 13.41 31.72
CA ASP A 221 3.82 12.98 33.09
C ASP A 221 2.43 13.38 33.65
N THR A 222 1.74 14.33 33.02
CA THR A 222 0.35 14.70 33.38
C THR A 222 -0.69 13.77 32.78
N LEU A 223 -0.31 12.89 31.85
CA LEU A 223 -1.23 12.08 31.06
C LEU A 223 -1.40 10.66 31.63
N PRO A 224 -2.60 10.07 31.54
CA PRO A 224 -2.86 8.73 32.06
C PRO A 224 -2.12 7.66 31.25
N ASN A 225 -1.37 6.78 31.93
CA ASN A 225 -0.65 5.64 31.35
C ASN A 225 0.10 5.97 30.05
N ALA A 226 0.76 7.14 30.03
CA ALA A 226 1.29 7.71 28.82
C ALA A 226 2.39 6.85 28.17
N LYS A 227 2.37 6.74 26.84
CA LYS A 227 3.42 6.08 26.04
C LYS A 227 3.88 6.99 24.91
N ARG A 228 5.17 7.28 24.86
CA ARG A 228 5.77 8.05 23.77
C ARG A 228 6.00 7.19 22.54
N ILE A 229 5.66 7.73 21.37
CA ILE A 229 5.98 7.17 20.05
C ILE A 229 6.65 8.29 19.26
N ALA A 230 7.94 8.16 19.02
CA ALA A 230 8.76 9.22 18.44
C ALA A 230 9.91 8.64 17.63
N GLY A 231 10.33 9.36 16.59
CA GLY A 231 11.57 9.12 15.87
C GLY A 231 12.48 10.36 15.88
N SER A 232 13.64 10.22 15.25
CA SER A 232 14.64 11.29 15.09
C SER A 232 14.12 12.49 14.27
N ASN A 233 13.11 12.25 13.44
CA ASN A 233 12.46 13.22 12.57
C ASN A 233 11.03 12.75 12.26
N ARG A 234 10.25 13.55 11.51
CA ARG A 234 8.84 13.23 11.20
C ARG A 234 8.63 11.91 10.46
N ASN A 235 9.56 11.52 9.58
CA ASN A 235 9.49 10.25 8.85
C ASN A 235 9.76 9.07 9.77
N ALA A 236 10.73 9.22 10.69
CA ALA A 236 11.01 8.21 11.71
C ALA A 236 9.86 8.10 12.74
N THR A 237 9.22 9.21 13.13
CA THR A 237 8.00 9.15 13.96
C THR A 237 6.88 8.43 13.21
N ASN A 238 6.69 8.71 11.93
CA ASN A 238 5.72 8.00 11.10
C ASN A 238 5.99 6.50 11.04
N ALA A 239 7.24 6.07 10.81
CA ALA A 239 7.64 4.66 10.87
C ALA A 239 7.34 4.03 12.25
N ALA A 240 7.66 4.73 13.34
CA ALA A 240 7.39 4.24 14.70
C ALA A 240 5.89 4.10 15.00
N VAL A 241 5.04 5.01 14.48
CA VAL A 241 3.58 4.88 14.55
C VAL A 241 3.12 3.65 13.76
N VAL A 242 3.64 3.46 12.54
CA VAL A 242 3.28 2.31 11.71
C VAL A 242 3.65 0.99 12.38
N ASP A 243 4.87 0.86 12.90
CA ASP A 243 5.33 -0.34 13.61
C ASP A 243 4.52 -0.62 14.88
N LYS A 244 4.10 0.43 15.58
CA LYS A 244 3.36 0.29 16.83
C LYS A 244 1.96 -0.29 16.62
N PHE A 245 1.25 0.18 15.60
CA PHE A 245 -0.18 -0.06 15.46
C PHE A 245 -0.53 -1.05 14.35
N TYR A 246 0.28 -1.15 13.30
CA TYR A 246 0.06 -2.09 12.20
C TYR A 246 1.00 -3.29 12.36
N THR A 247 0.69 -4.16 13.33
CA THR A 247 1.55 -5.29 13.72
C THR A 247 1.50 -6.47 12.75
N SER A 248 0.49 -6.54 11.87
CA SER A 248 0.43 -7.51 10.79
C SER A 248 1.59 -7.30 9.81
N SER A 249 2.19 -8.39 9.34
CA SER A 249 3.13 -8.37 8.20
C SER A 249 2.41 -8.19 6.87
N GLU A 250 1.11 -8.49 6.80
CA GLU A 250 0.30 -8.35 5.60
C GLU A 250 -0.73 -7.23 5.80
N LEU A 251 -0.67 -6.20 4.96
CA LEU A 251 -1.57 -5.06 5.00
C LEU A 251 -2.28 -4.88 3.65
N LYS A 252 -3.52 -4.41 3.71
CA LYS A 252 -4.34 -4.19 2.50
C LYS A 252 -3.78 -3.08 1.63
N ASN A 253 -3.32 -2.01 2.25
CA ASN A 253 -2.81 -0.85 1.54
C ASN A 253 -1.77 -0.09 2.37
N ILE A 254 -1.05 0.82 1.73
CA ILE A 254 -0.29 1.91 2.33
C ILE A 254 -0.49 3.17 1.48
N TYR A 255 -0.91 4.25 2.12
CA TYR A 255 -1.18 5.53 1.46
C TYR A 255 0.04 6.44 1.56
N VAL A 256 0.62 6.81 0.43
CA VAL A 256 1.91 7.51 0.34
C VAL A 256 1.69 8.99 0.03
N ALA A 257 1.88 9.85 1.03
CA ALA A 257 1.66 11.29 0.94
C ALA A 257 2.91 12.10 1.33
N LYS A 258 3.00 13.36 0.90
CA LYS A 258 4.16 14.22 1.21
C LYS A 258 4.23 14.54 2.71
N ASN A 259 5.45 14.60 3.24
CA ASN A 259 5.71 14.86 4.66
C ASN A 259 5.69 16.32 5.07
N GLY A 260 5.56 17.25 4.13
CA GLY A 260 5.53 18.70 4.38
C GLY A 260 6.80 19.29 4.98
N MET A 261 7.97 18.71 4.73
CA MET A 261 9.25 19.33 5.08
C MET A 261 9.56 20.56 4.22
N GLU A 262 9.19 20.53 2.94
CA GLU A 262 9.41 21.63 2.01
C GLU A 262 8.38 22.74 2.22
N ASP A 263 7.12 22.36 2.41
CA ASP A 263 6.01 23.25 2.75
C ASP A 263 5.02 22.49 3.64
N GLN A 264 4.72 23.04 4.83
CA GLN A 264 3.77 22.43 5.76
C GLN A 264 2.38 22.22 5.13
N GLY A 265 2.00 23.06 4.16
CA GLY A 265 0.78 22.95 3.38
C GLY A 265 0.64 21.63 2.61
N GLN A 266 1.75 20.92 2.36
CA GLN A 266 1.74 19.63 1.66
C GLN A 266 1.16 18.49 2.52
N LEU A 267 1.02 18.67 3.83
CA LEU A 267 0.40 17.68 4.72
C LEU A 267 -1.11 17.53 4.48
N ILE A 268 -1.74 18.42 3.71
CA ILE A 268 -3.17 18.40 3.43
C ILE A 268 -3.61 17.11 2.72
N ASP A 269 -2.74 16.54 1.86
CA ASP A 269 -3.01 15.28 1.16
C ASP A 269 -3.05 14.10 2.15
N ALA A 270 -2.12 14.07 3.11
CA ALA A 270 -2.07 13.06 4.18
C ALA A 270 -3.29 13.17 5.12
N LEU A 271 -3.70 14.41 5.47
CA LEU A 271 -4.91 14.66 6.25
C LEU A 271 -6.16 14.14 5.52
N SER A 272 -6.30 14.49 4.23
CA SER A 272 -7.51 14.19 3.45
C SER A 272 -7.71 12.68 3.27
N VAL A 273 -6.63 11.92 3.12
CA VAL A 273 -6.70 10.45 2.94
C VAL A 273 -6.84 9.69 4.25
N GLY A 274 -6.64 10.33 5.41
CA GLY A 274 -6.63 9.67 6.71
C GLY A 274 -7.88 8.84 7.01
N VAL A 275 -9.07 9.32 6.59
CA VAL A 275 -10.34 8.61 6.79
C VAL A 275 -10.44 7.38 5.89
N LEU A 276 -10.04 7.49 4.62
CA LEU A 276 -10.00 6.35 3.70
C LEU A 276 -8.99 5.29 4.18
N ALA A 277 -7.84 5.73 4.69
CA ALA A 277 -6.82 4.86 5.24
C ALA A 277 -7.34 4.08 6.47
N ALA A 278 -8.04 4.76 7.38
CA ALA A 278 -8.70 4.13 8.54
C ALA A 278 -9.75 3.10 8.10
N LYS A 279 -10.63 3.44 7.14
CA LYS A 279 -11.65 2.50 6.60
C LYS A 279 -11.03 1.23 6.00
N ASN A 280 -9.79 1.30 5.53
CA ASN A 280 -9.06 0.18 4.95
C ASN A 280 -8.08 -0.48 5.91
N ASN A 281 -8.08 -0.12 7.20
CA ASN A 281 -7.11 -0.58 8.21
C ASN A 281 -5.67 -0.48 7.69
N SER A 282 -5.34 0.67 7.11
CA SER A 282 -4.10 0.88 6.36
C SER A 282 -3.39 2.15 6.84
N PRO A 283 -2.04 2.14 6.93
CA PRO A 283 -1.30 3.32 7.35
C PRO A 283 -1.26 4.40 6.28
N VAL A 284 -1.10 5.65 6.74
CA VAL A 284 -0.63 6.78 5.91
C VAL A 284 0.87 6.97 6.15
N ALA A 285 1.67 6.74 5.12
CA ALA A 285 3.09 7.02 5.11
C ALA A 285 3.35 8.45 4.63
N ILE A 286 3.96 9.27 5.51
CA ILE A 286 4.44 10.59 5.13
C ILE A 286 5.90 10.53 4.68
N VAL A 287 6.18 10.90 3.43
CA VAL A 287 7.47 10.67 2.77
C VAL A 287 8.10 11.96 2.24
N SER A 288 9.42 11.92 2.02
CA SER A 288 10.16 13.05 1.47
C SER A 288 10.30 12.95 -0.06
N SER A 289 10.53 14.08 -0.73
CA SER A 289 10.90 14.12 -2.15
C SER A 289 12.19 13.35 -2.47
N LYS A 290 13.01 13.09 -1.46
CA LYS A 290 14.26 12.32 -1.57
C LYS A 290 14.07 10.81 -1.43
N GLY A 291 12.86 10.33 -1.15
CA GLY A 291 12.56 8.92 -0.89
C GLY A 291 12.22 8.65 0.59
N LEU A 292 12.25 7.38 0.95
CA LEU A 292 12.08 6.88 2.31
C LEU A 292 13.32 7.17 3.17
N SER A 293 13.10 7.47 4.45
CA SER A 293 14.19 7.45 5.43
C SER A 293 14.63 6.01 5.72
N ASP A 294 15.80 5.84 6.34
CA ASP A 294 16.30 4.50 6.67
C ASP A 294 15.37 3.78 7.65
N GLU A 295 14.78 4.49 8.61
CA GLU A 295 13.79 3.93 9.55
C GLU A 295 12.49 3.53 8.84
N GLN A 296 12.05 4.29 7.82
CA GLN A 296 10.90 3.91 7.00
C GLN A 296 11.20 2.66 6.16
N LYS A 297 12.40 2.56 5.56
CA LYS A 297 12.82 1.35 4.84
C LYS A 297 12.85 0.14 5.76
N GLU A 298 13.40 0.30 6.97
CA GLU A 298 13.47 -0.79 7.95
C GLU A 298 12.07 -1.21 8.43
N SER A 299 11.18 -0.27 8.72
CA SER A 299 9.80 -0.55 9.14
C SER A 299 8.99 -1.20 8.01
N PHE A 300 9.00 -0.60 6.82
CA PHE A 300 8.12 -1.00 5.72
C PHE A 300 8.59 -2.29 5.04
N SER A 301 9.90 -2.62 5.06
CA SER A 301 10.41 -3.91 4.53
C SER A 301 10.01 -5.13 5.37
N LYS A 302 9.47 -4.92 6.57
CA LYS A 302 8.88 -5.97 7.41
C LYS A 302 7.41 -6.24 7.04
N LYS A 303 6.87 -5.54 6.04
CA LYS A 303 5.43 -5.52 5.71
C LYS A 303 5.19 -5.61 4.20
N THR A 304 4.36 -6.55 3.81
CA THR A 304 3.82 -6.65 2.45
C THR A 304 2.52 -5.87 2.33
N PHE A 305 2.32 -5.19 1.21
CA PHE A 305 1.12 -4.39 0.94
C PHE A 305 0.43 -4.90 -0.33
N ALA A 306 -0.84 -5.28 -0.23
CA ALA A 306 -1.61 -5.72 -1.40
C ALA A 306 -1.82 -4.59 -2.42
N THR A 307 -1.89 -3.34 -1.94
CA THR A 307 -1.90 -2.14 -2.78
C THR A 307 -0.92 -1.12 -2.20
N VAL A 308 -0.25 -0.37 -3.06
CA VAL A 308 0.46 0.86 -2.69
C VAL A 308 -0.27 2.00 -3.40
N THR A 309 -0.82 2.95 -2.64
CA THR A 309 -1.58 4.08 -3.19
C THR A 309 -0.79 5.38 -3.04
N LYS A 310 -0.41 5.99 -4.17
CA LYS A 310 0.15 7.35 -4.18
C LYS A 310 -0.97 8.37 -3.97
N VAL A 311 -0.80 9.31 -3.04
CA VAL A 311 -1.79 10.34 -2.73
C VAL A 311 -1.21 11.72 -3.02
N GLY A 312 -1.85 12.45 -3.95
CA GLY A 312 -1.27 13.66 -4.53
C GLY A 312 -0.04 13.36 -5.39
N GLY A 313 0.81 14.37 -5.61
CA GLY A 313 2.02 14.26 -6.43
C GLY A 313 3.02 15.39 -6.19
N ASN A 314 4.08 15.42 -7.01
CA ASN A 314 5.19 16.36 -6.98
C ASN A 314 5.99 16.29 -5.67
N GLY A 315 6.53 15.13 -5.33
CA GLY A 315 7.42 14.96 -4.18
C GLY A 315 7.22 13.67 -3.37
N ASN A 316 6.40 12.73 -3.84
CA ASN A 316 6.22 11.41 -3.21
C ASN A 316 6.49 10.25 -4.16
N GLU A 317 6.75 10.50 -5.44
CA GLU A 317 6.91 9.49 -6.50
C GLU A 317 8.07 8.54 -6.21
N LYS A 318 9.23 9.10 -5.81
CA LYS A 318 10.40 8.27 -5.50
C LYS A 318 10.12 7.31 -4.34
N ALA A 319 9.52 7.81 -3.26
CA ALA A 319 9.21 6.99 -2.09
C ALA A 319 8.08 5.98 -2.38
N PHE A 320 7.10 6.36 -3.19
CA PHE A 320 6.06 5.45 -3.68
C PHE A 320 6.66 4.26 -4.43
N GLU A 321 7.60 4.53 -5.35
CA GLU A 321 8.34 3.47 -6.05
C GLU A 321 9.22 2.66 -5.11
N GLU A 322 9.91 3.30 -4.15
CA GLU A 322 10.69 2.58 -3.14
C GLU A 322 9.82 1.61 -2.32
N ILE A 323 8.66 2.05 -1.81
CA ILE A 323 7.71 1.20 -1.07
C ILE A 323 7.23 0.02 -1.92
N TYR A 324 6.80 0.29 -3.15
CA TYR A 324 6.38 -0.75 -4.09
C TYR A 324 7.48 -1.79 -4.34
N ASN A 325 8.75 -1.35 -4.35
CA ASN A 325 9.90 -2.19 -4.63
C ASN A 325 10.55 -2.79 -3.38
N LEU A 326 9.97 -2.66 -2.18
CA LEU A 326 10.48 -3.33 -0.97
C LEU A 326 10.28 -4.84 -1.03
N HIS A 327 9.24 -5.29 -1.73
CA HIS A 327 8.89 -6.70 -1.93
C HIS A 327 8.72 -6.98 -3.42
N PRO A 328 9.80 -6.85 -4.22
CA PRO A 328 9.68 -6.92 -5.67
C PRO A 328 9.18 -8.27 -6.16
N GLU A 329 9.33 -9.34 -5.39
CA GLU A 329 8.74 -10.66 -5.64
C GLU A 329 7.21 -10.63 -5.75
N GLN A 330 6.54 -9.60 -5.21
CA GLN A 330 5.10 -9.39 -5.31
C GLN A 330 4.73 -8.52 -6.52
N ASN A 331 5.69 -7.93 -7.23
CA ASN A 331 5.37 -6.98 -8.29
C ASN A 331 5.07 -7.73 -9.58
N ILE A 332 3.85 -7.55 -10.11
CA ILE A 332 3.44 -8.12 -11.40
C ILE A 332 3.07 -6.99 -12.38
N THR A 333 3.91 -6.80 -13.39
CA THR A 333 3.60 -5.93 -14.53
C THR A 333 2.94 -6.76 -15.62
N THR A 334 1.68 -6.48 -15.96
CA THR A 334 0.99 -7.16 -17.08
C THR A 334 0.97 -6.27 -18.32
N VAL A 335 1.45 -6.79 -19.45
CA VAL A 335 1.38 -6.14 -20.77
C VAL A 335 0.52 -6.97 -21.73
N THR A 336 -0.33 -6.30 -22.51
CA THR A 336 -1.17 -6.94 -23.53
C THR A 336 -0.64 -6.76 -24.94
N ASP A 337 0.19 -5.73 -25.17
CA ASP A 337 0.85 -5.49 -26.45
C ASP A 337 2.24 -6.15 -26.44
N PRO A 338 2.48 -7.17 -27.27
CA PRO A 338 3.77 -7.85 -27.34
C PRO A 338 4.95 -6.91 -27.63
N LYS A 339 4.72 -5.81 -28.34
CA LYS A 339 5.78 -4.83 -28.68
C LYS A 339 6.30 -4.07 -27.46
N LYS A 340 5.52 -4.01 -26.37
CA LYS A 340 5.90 -3.33 -25.12
C LYS A 340 6.60 -4.25 -24.12
N LEU A 341 6.78 -5.54 -24.43
CA LEU A 341 7.40 -6.49 -23.50
C LEU A 341 8.82 -6.06 -23.11
N GLY A 342 9.64 -5.62 -24.08
CA GLY A 342 11.01 -5.16 -23.83
C GLY A 342 11.05 -3.96 -22.88
N GLU A 343 10.25 -2.92 -23.16
CA GLU A 343 10.12 -1.73 -22.30
C GLU A 343 9.61 -2.08 -20.89
N ALA A 344 8.68 -3.03 -20.79
CA ALA A 344 8.15 -3.50 -19.51
C ALA A 344 9.21 -4.24 -18.69
N ILE A 345 10.04 -5.08 -19.33
CA ILE A 345 11.17 -5.76 -18.67
C ILE A 345 12.25 -4.75 -18.25
N GLU A 346 12.54 -3.76 -19.10
CA GLU A 346 13.55 -2.75 -18.79
C GLU A 346 13.11 -1.81 -17.66
N SER A 347 11.82 -1.52 -17.55
CA SER A 347 11.26 -0.73 -16.43
C SER A 347 10.98 -1.55 -15.17
N ALA A 348 10.92 -2.87 -15.27
CA ALA A 348 10.63 -3.75 -14.15
C ALA A 348 11.70 -3.68 -13.03
N PRO A 349 11.30 -3.71 -11.75
CA PRO A 349 12.20 -3.91 -10.61
C PRO A 349 12.90 -5.27 -10.67
N GLU A 350 14.13 -5.39 -10.15
CA GLU A 350 14.77 -6.71 -10.01
C GLU A 350 13.93 -7.63 -9.12
N LYS A 351 13.86 -8.91 -9.47
CA LYS A 351 13.10 -10.00 -8.86
C LYS A 351 11.57 -9.92 -9.04
N SER A 352 11.09 -8.94 -9.80
CA SER A 352 9.66 -8.83 -10.14
C SER A 352 9.24 -9.75 -11.28
N THR A 353 7.92 -9.82 -11.52
CA THR A 353 7.31 -10.59 -12.59
C THR A 353 6.76 -9.68 -13.68
N VAL A 354 7.08 -9.96 -14.95
CA VAL A 354 6.46 -9.35 -16.12
C VAL A 354 5.65 -10.40 -16.85
N THR A 355 4.34 -10.21 -16.94
CA THR A 355 3.41 -11.10 -17.63
C THR A 355 3.02 -10.51 -18.98
N LEU A 356 3.30 -11.21 -20.07
CA LEU A 356 2.71 -10.91 -21.38
C LEU A 356 1.43 -11.72 -21.55
N LYS A 357 0.29 -11.02 -21.63
CA LYS A 357 -1.05 -11.60 -21.83
C LYS A 357 -1.74 -10.93 -23.02
N PRO A 358 -1.43 -11.36 -24.26
CA PRO A 358 -2.01 -10.79 -25.46
C PRO A 358 -3.52 -11.01 -25.53
N SER A 359 -4.25 -10.05 -26.10
CA SER A 359 -5.69 -10.18 -26.35
C SER A 359 -6.03 -11.03 -27.59
N SER A 360 -5.03 -11.34 -28.42
CA SER A 360 -5.14 -12.15 -29.63
C SER A 360 -3.87 -12.97 -29.85
N GLU A 361 -3.91 -13.86 -30.84
CA GLU A 361 -2.72 -14.61 -31.28
C GLU A 361 -1.59 -13.65 -31.70
N VAL A 362 -0.35 -14.00 -31.32
CA VAL A 362 0.87 -13.25 -31.67
C VAL A 362 1.64 -14.00 -32.74
N SER A 363 1.63 -13.46 -33.96
CA SER A 363 2.34 -14.01 -35.12
C SER A 363 3.74 -13.45 -35.32
N ASP A 364 3.99 -12.24 -34.81
CA ASP A 364 5.30 -11.60 -34.89
C ASP A 364 6.32 -12.32 -34.01
N ALA A 365 7.59 -12.32 -34.44
CA ALA A 365 8.67 -12.85 -33.62
C ALA A 365 8.87 -12.00 -32.35
N LEU A 366 9.19 -12.66 -31.24
CA LEU A 366 9.49 -12.03 -29.96
C LEU A 366 10.91 -12.35 -29.54
N GLU A 367 11.65 -11.32 -29.14
CA GLU A 367 12.97 -11.45 -28.55
C GLU A 367 12.90 -10.99 -27.08
N ILE A 368 13.37 -11.85 -26.18
CA ILE A 368 13.36 -11.60 -24.74
C ILE A 368 14.80 -11.59 -24.25
N LYS A 369 15.29 -10.40 -23.89
CA LYS A 369 16.66 -10.14 -23.49
C LYS A 369 16.72 -9.08 -22.40
N THR A 370 17.51 -9.31 -21.37
CA THR A 370 17.76 -8.35 -20.28
C THR A 370 18.93 -8.84 -19.41
N ASP A 371 19.58 -7.92 -18.71
CA ASP A 371 20.54 -8.21 -17.65
C ASP A 371 19.93 -8.11 -16.25
N LYS A 372 18.63 -7.76 -16.15
CA LYS A 372 17.90 -7.72 -14.88
C LYS A 372 17.41 -9.10 -14.47
N GLU A 373 17.53 -9.41 -13.18
CA GLU A 373 16.88 -10.59 -12.60
C GLU A 373 15.37 -10.36 -12.59
N VAL A 374 14.60 -11.08 -13.41
CA VAL A 374 13.13 -10.94 -13.48
C VAL A 374 12.48 -12.28 -13.83
N THR A 375 11.23 -12.45 -13.43
CA THR A 375 10.38 -13.54 -13.93
C THR A 375 9.60 -13.05 -15.14
N VAL A 376 9.63 -13.79 -16.25
CA VAL A 376 8.79 -13.51 -17.43
C VAL A 376 7.76 -14.61 -17.58
N VAL A 377 6.47 -14.23 -17.56
CA VAL A 377 5.34 -15.15 -17.73
C VAL A 377 4.72 -14.91 -19.11
N LEU A 378 4.57 -15.98 -19.89
CA LEU A 378 3.94 -15.94 -21.21
C LEU A 378 2.57 -16.62 -21.15
N GLU A 379 1.50 -15.87 -21.42
CA GLU A 379 0.13 -16.35 -21.53
C GLU A 379 -0.42 -16.14 -22.95
N GLY A 380 -1.42 -16.93 -23.34
CA GLY A 380 -2.05 -16.80 -24.66
C GLY A 380 -1.39 -17.66 -25.74
N LYS A 381 -1.53 -17.27 -27.01
CA LYS A 381 -1.11 -18.09 -28.16
C LYS A 381 -0.08 -17.36 -29.01
N TYR A 382 1.04 -18.02 -29.27
CA TYR A 382 2.17 -17.52 -30.02
C TYR A 382 2.46 -18.43 -31.21
N THR A 383 2.24 -17.92 -32.42
CA THR A 383 2.60 -18.58 -33.68
C THR A 383 3.92 -18.08 -34.24
N GLY A 384 4.31 -16.85 -33.88
CA GLY A 384 5.67 -16.35 -34.09
C GLY A 384 6.71 -17.08 -33.25
N LYS A 385 7.98 -17.02 -33.69
CA LYS A 385 9.12 -17.58 -32.95
C LYS A 385 9.42 -16.72 -31.72
N ILE A 386 9.58 -17.33 -30.55
CA ILE A 386 10.09 -16.69 -29.34
C ILE A 386 11.56 -17.03 -29.18
N THR A 387 12.40 -16.01 -29.02
CA THR A 387 13.85 -16.16 -28.80
C THR A 387 14.21 -15.63 -27.43
N LEU A 388 14.85 -16.46 -26.60
CA LEU A 388 15.33 -16.10 -25.28
C LEU A 388 16.85 -15.95 -25.26
N GLU A 389 17.31 -14.76 -24.86
CA GLU A 389 18.74 -14.38 -24.82
C GLU A 389 19.14 -13.78 -23.46
N SER A 390 18.72 -14.39 -22.35
CA SER A 390 19.10 -13.92 -21.00
C SER A 390 19.29 -15.05 -20.00
N SER A 391 20.35 -14.94 -19.18
CA SER A 391 20.62 -15.82 -18.04
C SER A 391 19.99 -15.37 -16.73
N LYS A 392 19.39 -14.17 -16.71
CA LYS A 392 18.79 -13.56 -15.53
C LYS A 392 17.28 -13.72 -15.48
N ILE A 393 16.68 -14.25 -16.54
CA ILE A 393 15.23 -14.49 -16.61
C ILE A 393 14.88 -15.83 -15.98
N SER A 394 13.87 -15.81 -15.12
CA SER A 394 13.07 -17.00 -14.80
C SER A 394 11.86 -17.04 -15.73
N LEU A 395 11.84 -17.98 -16.68
CA LEU A 395 10.79 -18.08 -17.70
C LEU A 395 9.68 -19.03 -17.25
N VAL A 396 8.43 -18.57 -17.34
CA VAL A 396 7.24 -19.39 -17.08
C VAL A 396 6.32 -19.35 -18.30
N ASN A 397 6.12 -20.50 -18.96
CA ASN A 397 5.12 -20.64 -20.00
C ASN A 397 3.79 -21.13 -19.42
N LYS A 398 2.71 -20.39 -19.68
CA LYS A 398 1.32 -20.74 -19.37
C LYS A 398 0.42 -20.75 -20.62
N GLY A 399 1.01 -20.61 -21.80
CA GLY A 399 0.31 -20.51 -23.08
C GLY A 399 0.70 -21.57 -24.10
N ASP A 400 0.29 -21.33 -25.35
CA ASP A 400 0.59 -22.17 -26.49
C ASP A 400 1.64 -21.52 -27.38
N ILE A 401 2.83 -22.12 -27.44
CA ILE A 401 3.98 -21.61 -28.19
C ILE A 401 4.29 -22.55 -29.35
N SER A 402 4.22 -22.04 -30.58
CA SER A 402 4.52 -22.83 -31.78
C SER A 402 6.02 -23.09 -31.94
N SER A 403 6.85 -22.10 -31.60
CA SER A 403 8.31 -22.19 -31.75
C SER A 403 9.03 -21.34 -30.71
N MET A 404 9.94 -21.96 -29.96
CA MET A 404 10.81 -21.30 -28.99
C MET A 404 12.27 -21.71 -29.21
N GLU A 405 13.16 -20.72 -29.19
CA GLU A 405 14.60 -20.91 -29.22
C GLU A 405 15.24 -20.30 -27.96
N ILE A 406 15.98 -21.12 -27.22
CA ILE A 406 16.77 -20.70 -26.07
C ILE A 406 18.23 -20.59 -26.53
N LYS A 407 18.70 -19.35 -26.74
CA LYS A 407 20.11 -19.09 -27.07
C LYS A 407 20.98 -18.98 -25.83
N VAL A 408 20.44 -18.41 -24.75
CA VAL A 408 21.11 -18.29 -23.44
C VAL A 408 20.24 -18.96 -22.40
N ASN A 409 20.83 -19.83 -21.57
CA ASN A 409 20.09 -20.55 -20.54
C ASN A 409 19.47 -19.58 -19.53
N PRO A 410 18.14 -19.59 -19.32
CA PRO A 410 17.52 -18.82 -18.25
C PRO A 410 17.97 -19.29 -16.87
N ALA A 411 17.73 -18.44 -15.86
CA ALA A 411 17.89 -18.78 -14.45
C ALA A 411 16.97 -19.94 -14.05
N SER A 412 15.76 -19.98 -14.59
CA SER A 412 14.85 -21.13 -14.50
C SER A 412 13.90 -21.18 -15.70
N PHE A 413 13.43 -22.37 -16.06
CA PHE A 413 12.39 -22.54 -17.08
C PHE A 413 11.31 -23.50 -16.60
N LYS A 414 10.07 -23.01 -16.53
CA LYS A 414 8.88 -23.79 -16.21
C LYS A 414 7.87 -23.77 -17.37
N ASN A 415 7.38 -24.94 -17.75
CA ASN A 415 6.24 -25.11 -18.65
C ASN A 415 5.06 -25.66 -17.84
N GLU A 416 4.05 -24.83 -17.57
CA GLU A 416 2.98 -25.18 -16.63
C GLU A 416 1.95 -26.16 -17.19
N VAL A 417 1.13 -26.72 -16.30
CA VAL A 417 0.02 -27.61 -16.67
C VAL A 417 -0.90 -26.91 -17.68
N GLY A 418 -1.20 -27.59 -18.78
CA GLY A 418 -2.03 -27.06 -19.87
C GLY A 418 -1.28 -26.18 -20.88
N ALA A 419 -0.04 -25.79 -20.61
CA ALA A 419 0.79 -25.05 -21.55
C ALA A 419 1.46 -25.98 -22.58
N THR A 420 1.59 -25.51 -23.82
CA THR A 420 2.14 -26.28 -24.94
C THR A 420 3.32 -25.58 -25.56
N ILE A 421 4.37 -26.34 -25.88
CA ILE A 421 5.45 -25.90 -26.77
C ILE A 421 5.57 -26.91 -27.91
N THR A 422 5.27 -26.48 -29.14
CA THR A 422 5.30 -27.39 -30.29
C THR A 422 6.74 -27.71 -30.70
N ASN A 423 7.59 -26.69 -30.83
CA ASN A 423 9.00 -26.86 -31.17
C ASN A 423 9.85 -26.05 -30.19
N LEU A 424 10.70 -26.74 -29.43
CA LEU A 424 11.68 -26.14 -28.54
C LEU A 424 13.08 -26.47 -29.04
N GLU A 425 13.87 -25.45 -29.36
CA GLU A 425 15.30 -25.57 -29.68
C GLU A 425 16.12 -24.93 -28.56
N ALA A 426 17.08 -25.68 -28.01
CA ALA A 426 17.99 -25.19 -26.98
C ALA A 426 19.44 -25.26 -27.48
N LEU A 427 20.12 -24.11 -27.47
CA LEU A 427 21.53 -23.95 -27.85
C LEU A 427 22.43 -23.88 -26.60
N SER A 428 22.01 -24.53 -25.52
CA SER A 428 22.57 -24.41 -24.18
C SER A 428 24.05 -24.76 -24.09
N GLU A 429 24.91 -23.81 -23.71
CA GLU A 429 26.33 -24.09 -23.45
C GLU A 429 26.56 -24.80 -22.10
N ASN A 430 25.65 -24.62 -21.15
CA ASN A 430 25.63 -25.25 -19.83
C ASN A 430 24.38 -26.11 -19.64
N THR A 431 24.31 -26.88 -18.55
CA THR A 431 23.10 -27.67 -18.25
C THR A 431 21.88 -26.77 -18.11
N LEU A 432 20.85 -27.00 -18.92
CA LEU A 432 19.55 -26.35 -18.84
C LEU A 432 18.57 -27.32 -18.18
N VAL A 433 17.94 -26.92 -17.07
CA VAL A 433 16.86 -27.70 -16.43
C VAL A 433 15.52 -27.08 -16.79
N ILE A 434 14.62 -27.90 -17.35
CA ILE A 434 13.26 -27.52 -17.71
C ILE A 434 12.28 -28.24 -16.79
N ASN A 435 11.56 -27.49 -15.98
CA ASN A 435 10.46 -28.01 -15.16
C ASN A 435 9.18 -28.10 -16.00
N ASN A 436 8.91 -29.26 -16.57
CA ASN A 436 7.79 -29.46 -17.48
C ASN A 436 6.61 -30.19 -16.81
N SER A 437 5.50 -29.49 -16.60
CA SER A 437 4.20 -30.07 -16.23
C SER A 437 3.17 -30.00 -17.36
N GLY A 438 3.49 -29.31 -18.45
CA GLY A 438 2.68 -29.23 -19.66
C GLY A 438 3.15 -30.19 -20.75
N THR A 439 3.00 -29.77 -22.00
CA THR A 439 3.37 -30.55 -23.19
C THR A 439 4.49 -29.87 -23.96
N ILE A 440 5.54 -30.63 -24.28
CA ILE A 440 6.56 -30.25 -25.25
C ILE A 440 6.53 -31.29 -26.36
N ASN A 441 6.16 -30.92 -27.59
CA ASN A 441 6.04 -31.90 -28.68
C ASN A 441 7.43 -32.29 -29.19
N THR A 442 8.23 -31.32 -29.65
CA THR A 442 9.59 -31.58 -30.12
C THR A 442 10.60 -30.79 -29.29
N LEU A 443 11.61 -31.47 -28.76
CA LEU A 443 12.81 -30.84 -28.19
C LEU A 443 14.02 -31.15 -29.08
N LYS A 444 14.67 -30.12 -29.60
CA LYS A 444 15.98 -30.20 -30.25
C LYS A 444 17.05 -29.73 -29.26
N ASP A 445 17.85 -30.67 -28.76
CA ASP A 445 18.92 -30.41 -27.80
C ASP A 445 20.27 -30.42 -28.52
N THR A 446 20.63 -29.29 -29.14
CA THR A 446 21.78 -29.18 -30.04
C THR A 446 23.11 -29.53 -29.35
N ASN A 447 23.23 -29.29 -28.04
CA ASN A 447 24.46 -29.50 -27.28
C ASN A 447 24.38 -30.67 -26.29
N GLN A 448 23.29 -31.44 -26.27
CA GLN A 448 23.03 -32.55 -25.33
C GLN A 448 23.16 -32.14 -23.85
N LYS A 449 22.66 -30.96 -23.49
CA LYS A 449 22.77 -30.39 -22.14
C LYS A 449 21.42 -30.05 -21.51
N VAL A 450 20.31 -30.47 -22.11
CA VAL A 450 18.97 -30.23 -21.57
C VAL A 450 18.52 -31.39 -20.70
N THR A 451 18.09 -31.08 -19.48
CA THR A 451 17.40 -32.00 -18.57
C THR A 451 15.96 -31.54 -18.43
N VAL A 452 15.00 -32.42 -18.74
CA VAL A 452 13.58 -32.15 -18.53
C VAL A 452 13.09 -32.92 -17.32
N GLU A 453 12.66 -32.18 -16.29
CA GLU A 453 12.02 -32.71 -15.09
C GLU A 453 10.50 -32.71 -15.27
N GLY A 454 9.83 -33.79 -14.88
CA GLY A 454 8.39 -33.96 -15.09
C GLY A 454 8.04 -34.65 -16.42
N ASN A 455 7.07 -34.11 -17.16
CA ASN A 455 6.61 -34.68 -18.42
C ASN A 455 7.74 -34.64 -19.46
N LYS A 456 8.05 -35.78 -20.08
CA LYS A 456 9.06 -35.83 -21.14
C LYS A 456 8.51 -35.25 -22.45
N PRO A 457 9.38 -34.70 -23.32
CA PRO A 457 8.98 -34.33 -24.68
C PRO A 457 8.44 -35.53 -25.47
N VAL A 458 7.52 -35.28 -26.41
CA VAL A 458 6.97 -36.34 -27.28
C VAL A 458 8.05 -36.89 -28.22
N GLU A 459 8.83 -36.01 -28.81
CA GLU A 459 10.01 -36.31 -29.63
C GLU A 459 11.23 -35.52 -29.13
N THR A 460 12.39 -36.18 -29.09
CA THR A 460 13.68 -35.53 -28.85
C THR A 460 14.58 -35.78 -30.04
N LYS A 461 15.17 -34.70 -30.59
CA LYS A 461 15.98 -34.72 -31.82
C LYS A 461 17.38 -34.17 -31.59
#